data_AF-A0AA39N4P2-F1
#
_entry.id   AF-A0AA39N4P2-F1
#
_cell.length_a   1.000
_cell.length_b   1.000
_cell.length_c   1.000
_cell.angle_alpha   90.00
_cell.angle_beta   90.00
_cell.angle_gamma   90.00
#
_symmetry.space_group_name_H-M   'P 1'
#
loop_
_entity.id
_entity.type
_entity.pdbx_description
1 polymer ?
#
loop_
_entity_poly.entity_id
_entity_poly.type
_entity_poly.pdbx_seq_one_letter_code
_entity_poly.pdbx_strand_id
1 'polypeptide(L)'
;MAPLTNSRLCSLLTVAGSPSIQKTYGRILSLDSLFGGVIRSIGTCMAVDSFQLHDEIPSFKLDGNRYGVLKLLYTLISNNEFGGDASVRSQDLRITLMVFLRVLNSTSPRPRFLPEDWCTPIMAANFVRIAFQDEAWTSRDEPLHSRDDATFDHFSAAAELVHYFLRFPPVMNETFSRFVSGRLLDPIANLRGGDLYFHRALSMVLDAFIAGLESDVLKPETFQQSIAYLFEPKNLFTVCAVLLMQNKAPSALRRLALLRPDNPAWRECLKKLDTFPAHFEVEYSSTRLSHAIWDFQTFVEGGCVGVYRINMPGCQTPRRDHDGSYRPENTPPRTKLWLRLWNQFWLHRGRSTSAEVAMFSGNGQV
;
A
#
# COMPACT_ATOMS: atom_id res chain seq x y z
N MET A 1 17.92 20.30 -29.32
CA MET A 1 18.37 19.15 -28.50
C MET A 1 17.28 18.08 -28.53
N ALA A 2 17.50 17.00 -29.29
CA ALA A 2 16.62 15.83 -29.28
C ALA A 2 16.89 14.98 -28.03
N PRO A 3 15.88 14.28 -27.46
CA PRO A 3 16.01 13.74 -26.11
C PRO A 3 16.79 12.42 -26.14
N LEU A 4 17.96 12.42 -25.49
CA LEU A 4 18.78 11.24 -25.21
C LEU A 4 18.05 10.13 -24.42
N THR A 5 16.83 10.39 -23.91
CA THR A 5 16.01 9.42 -23.18
C THR A 5 15.32 8.39 -24.08
N ASN A 6 15.08 8.70 -25.35
CA ASN A 6 14.33 7.80 -26.24
C ASN A 6 15.17 6.59 -26.68
N SER A 7 16.43 6.80 -27.07
CA SER A 7 17.31 5.69 -27.53
C SER A 7 17.62 4.69 -26.41
N ARG A 8 17.91 5.17 -25.20
CA ARG A 8 18.14 4.30 -24.03
C ARG A 8 16.92 3.47 -23.69
N LEU A 9 15.74 4.09 -23.67
CA LEU A 9 14.49 3.37 -23.40
C LEU A 9 14.20 2.33 -24.48
N CYS A 10 14.37 2.67 -25.76
CA CYS A 10 14.22 1.71 -26.85
C CYS A 10 15.14 0.50 -26.67
N SER A 11 16.42 0.71 -26.34
CA SER A 11 17.34 -0.39 -26.06
C SER A 11 16.87 -1.25 -24.88
N LEU A 12 16.41 -0.64 -23.79
CA LEU A 12 15.89 -1.38 -22.62
C LEU A 12 14.64 -2.20 -22.98
N LEU A 13 13.73 -1.64 -23.77
CA LEU A 13 12.53 -2.34 -24.23
C LEU A 13 12.88 -3.53 -25.14
N THR A 14 13.86 -3.36 -26.04
CA THR A 14 14.36 -4.46 -26.88
C THR A 14 14.98 -5.58 -26.05
N VAL A 15 15.77 -5.22 -25.04
CA VAL A 15 16.44 -6.16 -24.14
C VAL A 15 15.41 -6.91 -23.29
N ALA A 16 14.45 -6.23 -22.65
CA ALA A 16 13.40 -6.86 -21.86
C ALA A 16 12.43 -7.71 -22.70
N GLY A 17 12.21 -7.36 -23.97
CA GLY A 17 11.41 -8.14 -24.92
C GLY A 17 12.12 -9.37 -25.50
N SER A 18 13.42 -9.56 -25.24
CA SER A 18 14.20 -10.66 -25.81
C SER A 18 13.91 -12.00 -25.11
N PRO A 19 13.51 -13.06 -25.85
CA PRO A 19 13.28 -14.39 -25.28
C PRO A 19 14.52 -14.99 -24.62
N SER A 20 15.72 -14.69 -25.12
CA SER A 20 16.98 -15.19 -24.56
C SER A 20 17.27 -14.61 -23.20
N ILE A 21 16.94 -13.32 -23.01
CA ILE A 21 17.02 -12.71 -21.69
C ILE A 21 15.98 -13.39 -20.84
N GLN A 22 14.71 -13.45 -21.28
CA GLN A 22 13.59 -14.13 -20.59
C GLN A 22 13.86 -15.57 -20.13
N LYS A 23 14.71 -16.32 -20.84
CA LYS A 23 15.04 -17.72 -20.54
C LYS A 23 16.35 -17.93 -19.76
N THR A 24 17.25 -16.94 -19.70
CA THR A 24 18.53 -17.07 -18.94
C THR A 24 18.31 -16.92 -17.41
N TYR A 25 17.05 -16.86 -16.99
CA TYR A 25 16.59 -16.43 -15.66
C TYR A 25 16.99 -17.35 -14.50
N GLY A 26 17.22 -18.64 -14.76
CA GLY A 26 17.41 -19.64 -13.70
C GLY A 26 18.86 -19.99 -13.35
N ARG A 27 19.88 -19.42 -13.99
CA ARG A 27 21.24 -20.00 -13.95
C ARG A 27 22.33 -19.19 -13.23
N ILE A 28 22.06 -17.93 -12.83
CA ILE A 28 23.07 -17.07 -12.22
C ILE A 28 22.58 -16.60 -10.84
N LEU A 29 23.25 -17.05 -9.79
CA LEU A 29 23.05 -16.69 -8.37
C LEU A 29 23.57 -15.27 -8.03
N SER A 30 23.62 -14.35 -9.00
CA SER A 30 24.00 -12.96 -8.76
C SER A 30 22.88 -12.22 -8.03
N LEU A 31 23.22 -11.36 -7.06
CA LEU A 31 22.28 -10.51 -6.32
C LEU A 31 21.33 -9.74 -7.27
N ASP A 32 21.86 -9.26 -8.40
CA ASP A 32 21.09 -8.64 -9.47
C ASP A 32 21.02 -9.54 -10.70
N SER A 33 19.80 -9.94 -11.09
CA SER A 33 19.58 -10.50 -12.42
C SER A 33 19.62 -9.37 -13.45
N LEU A 34 20.15 -9.65 -14.64
CA LEU A 34 20.14 -8.70 -15.76
C LEU A 34 18.72 -8.20 -16.04
N PHE A 35 17.74 -9.08 -15.94
CA PHE A 35 16.35 -8.73 -16.19
C PHE A 35 15.78 -7.78 -15.13
N GLY A 36 15.95 -8.06 -13.85
CA GLY A 36 15.54 -7.17 -12.77
C GLY A 36 16.18 -5.79 -12.90
N GLY A 37 17.46 -5.73 -13.26
CA GLY A 37 18.17 -4.48 -13.54
C GLY A 37 17.60 -3.70 -14.72
N VAL A 38 17.20 -4.38 -15.80
CA VAL A 38 16.55 -3.75 -16.97
C VAL A 38 15.18 -3.21 -16.60
N ILE A 39 14.35 -3.98 -15.87
CA ILE A 39 13.02 -3.53 -15.45
C ILE A 39 13.10 -2.32 -14.51
N ARG A 40 14.02 -2.33 -13.53
CA ARG A 40 14.30 -1.15 -12.70
C ARG A 40 14.73 0.03 -13.55
N SER A 41 15.65 -0.16 -14.49
CA SER A 41 16.08 0.91 -15.39
C SER A 41 14.94 1.51 -16.22
N ILE A 42 13.95 0.70 -16.62
CA ILE A 42 12.73 1.18 -17.26
C ILE A 42 11.92 2.05 -16.29
N GLY A 43 11.74 1.60 -15.04
CA GLY A 43 11.07 2.37 -13.99
C GLY A 43 11.75 3.73 -13.75
N THR A 44 13.07 3.76 -13.69
CA THR A 44 13.87 4.99 -13.57
C THR A 44 13.67 5.90 -14.79
N CYS A 45 13.69 5.35 -16.02
CA CYS A 45 13.46 6.14 -17.25
C CYS A 45 12.04 6.73 -17.30
N MET A 46 11.06 6.05 -16.71
CA MET A 46 9.68 6.54 -16.59
C MET A 46 9.45 7.46 -15.39
N ALA A 47 10.50 7.74 -14.61
CA ALA A 47 10.44 8.50 -13.37
C ALA A 47 9.41 7.94 -12.38
N VAL A 48 9.26 6.61 -12.33
CA VAL A 48 8.35 5.93 -11.39
C VAL A 48 9.06 5.30 -10.21
N ASP A 49 10.38 5.11 -10.27
CA ASP A 49 11.16 4.51 -9.17
C ASP A 49 11.27 5.43 -7.95
N SER A 50 11.14 6.74 -8.16
CA SER A 50 11.23 7.76 -7.10
C SER A 50 10.00 7.82 -6.19
N PHE A 51 8.88 7.18 -6.57
CA PHE A 51 7.68 7.21 -5.75
C PHE A 51 7.76 6.19 -4.64
N GLN A 52 7.50 6.62 -3.41
CA GLN A 52 7.37 5.74 -2.27
C GLN A 52 5.89 5.38 -2.03
N LEU A 53 5.67 4.38 -1.19
CA LEU A 53 4.34 3.87 -0.79
C LEU A 53 3.36 4.94 -0.27
N HIS A 54 3.89 6.11 0.13
CA HIS A 54 3.14 7.21 0.71
C HIS A 54 3.10 8.47 -0.17
N ASP A 55 3.68 8.44 -1.37
CA ASP A 55 3.71 9.59 -2.26
C ASP A 55 2.53 9.57 -3.23
N GLU A 56 1.97 10.75 -3.50
CA GLU A 56 1.06 10.92 -4.62
C GLU A 56 1.83 10.65 -5.91
N ILE A 57 1.41 9.62 -6.65
CA ILE A 57 1.96 9.33 -7.97
C ILE A 57 1.46 10.42 -8.94
N PRO A 58 2.35 11.27 -9.49
CA PRO A 58 1.97 12.28 -10.46
C PRO A 58 1.35 11.65 -11.70
N SER A 59 0.37 12.34 -12.27
CA SER A 59 -0.24 11.93 -13.53
C SER A 59 0.53 12.53 -14.71
N PHE A 60 1.01 11.66 -15.59
CA PHE A 60 1.72 12.00 -16.82
C PHE A 60 0.87 11.69 -18.03
N LYS A 61 1.04 12.47 -19.10
CA LYS A 61 0.34 12.24 -20.35
C LYS A 61 0.78 10.91 -20.98
N LEU A 62 -0.18 10.16 -21.54
CA LEU A 62 0.13 9.02 -22.40
C LEU A 62 0.89 9.50 -23.66
N ASP A 63 2.15 9.10 -23.76
CA ASP A 63 3.02 9.31 -24.92
C ASP A 63 3.49 7.96 -25.51
N GLY A 64 4.29 8.01 -26.59
CA GLY A 64 4.79 6.81 -27.25
C GLY A 64 5.67 5.92 -26.34
N ASN A 65 6.41 6.53 -25.42
CA ASN A 65 7.30 5.84 -24.49
C ASN A 65 6.50 5.06 -23.45
N ARG A 66 5.57 5.72 -22.75
CA ARG A 66 4.67 5.10 -21.79
C ARG A 66 3.78 4.05 -22.43
N TYR A 67 3.32 4.29 -23.65
CA TYR A 67 2.58 3.30 -24.43
C TYR A 67 3.43 2.04 -24.68
N GLY A 68 4.68 2.19 -25.15
CA GLY A 68 5.58 1.08 -25.41
C GLY A 68 5.93 0.29 -24.14
N VAL A 69 6.24 0.99 -23.05
CA VAL A 69 6.52 0.39 -21.74
C VAL A 69 5.32 -0.38 -21.22
N LEU A 70 4.13 0.23 -21.18
CA LEU A 70 2.92 -0.43 -20.71
C LEU A 70 2.57 -1.64 -21.56
N LYS A 71 2.76 -1.57 -22.88
CA LYS A 71 2.48 -2.69 -23.78
C LYS A 71 3.42 -3.87 -23.51
N LEU A 72 4.71 -3.61 -23.37
CA LEU A 72 5.71 -4.62 -23.03
C LEU A 72 5.41 -5.25 -21.66
N LEU A 73 5.30 -4.42 -20.62
CA LEU A 73 5.08 -4.89 -19.26
C LEU A 73 3.77 -5.66 -19.13
N TYR A 74 2.69 -5.19 -19.79
CA TYR A 74 1.44 -5.94 -19.83
C TYR A 74 1.60 -7.31 -20.48
N THR A 75 2.31 -7.39 -21.61
CA THR A 75 2.58 -8.66 -22.30
C THR A 75 3.36 -9.63 -21.41
N LEU A 76 4.31 -9.13 -20.63
CA LEU A 76 5.08 -9.93 -19.68
C LEU A 76 4.19 -10.49 -18.57
N ILE A 77 3.39 -9.65 -17.90
CA ILE A 77 2.57 -10.06 -16.75
C ILE A 77 1.33 -10.86 -17.15
N SER A 78 0.87 -10.73 -18.41
CA SER A 78 -0.26 -11.49 -18.94
C SER A 78 0.16 -12.85 -19.52
N ASN A 79 1.46 -13.14 -19.61
CA ASN A 79 1.95 -14.43 -20.09
C ASN A 79 1.60 -15.52 -19.05
N ASN A 80 1.09 -16.67 -19.52
CA ASN A 80 0.74 -17.80 -18.66
C ASN A 80 1.94 -18.36 -17.87
N GLU A 81 3.16 -18.16 -18.37
CA GLU A 81 4.40 -18.58 -17.70
C GLU A 81 4.81 -17.62 -16.57
N PHE A 82 4.21 -16.42 -16.50
CA PHE A 82 4.55 -15.40 -15.51
C PHE A 82 4.18 -15.86 -14.09
N GLY A 83 5.21 -16.16 -13.29
CA GLY A 83 5.08 -16.74 -11.96
C GLY A 83 4.81 -18.25 -11.93
N GLY A 84 4.64 -18.90 -13.09
CA GLY A 84 4.47 -20.36 -13.18
C GLY A 84 5.79 -21.13 -13.24
N ASP A 85 6.84 -20.51 -13.78
CA ASP A 85 8.14 -21.15 -13.96
C ASP A 85 9.08 -20.89 -12.77
N ALA A 86 9.56 -21.97 -12.14
CA ALA A 86 10.54 -21.94 -11.06
C ALA A 86 11.91 -21.36 -11.49
N SER A 87 12.14 -21.20 -12.80
CA SER A 87 13.33 -20.55 -13.35
C SER A 87 13.36 -19.04 -13.12
N VAL A 88 12.21 -18.40 -12.83
CA VAL A 88 12.13 -16.95 -12.62
C VAL A 88 12.25 -16.59 -11.14
N ARG A 89 13.15 -15.67 -10.80
CA ARG A 89 13.29 -15.16 -9.43
C ARG A 89 12.04 -14.41 -9.00
N SER A 90 11.51 -14.73 -7.82
CA SER A 90 10.35 -14.06 -7.22
C SER A 90 10.53 -12.53 -7.16
N GLN A 91 11.76 -12.07 -6.90
CA GLN A 91 12.09 -10.65 -6.88
C GLN A 91 11.81 -9.94 -8.20
N ASP A 92 12.19 -10.57 -9.32
CA ASP A 92 12.06 -9.96 -10.64
C ASP A 92 10.59 -9.87 -11.05
N LEU A 93 9.79 -10.86 -10.67
CA LEU A 93 8.34 -10.84 -10.84
C LEU A 93 7.71 -9.68 -10.06
N ARG A 94 8.08 -9.50 -8.80
CA ARG A 94 7.59 -8.42 -7.94
C ARG A 94 7.96 -7.05 -8.50
N ILE A 95 9.22 -6.86 -8.89
CA ILE A 95 9.68 -5.61 -9.52
C ILE A 95 8.92 -5.34 -10.80
N THR A 96 8.70 -6.35 -11.66
CA THR A 96 7.93 -6.21 -12.90
C THR A 96 6.50 -5.76 -12.64
N LEU A 97 5.81 -6.38 -11.68
CA LEU A 97 4.46 -5.99 -11.29
C LEU A 97 4.43 -4.58 -10.71
N MET A 98 5.34 -4.26 -9.81
CA MET A 98 5.43 -2.96 -9.17
C MET A 98 5.63 -1.86 -10.22
N VAL A 99 6.61 -2.01 -11.12
CA VAL A 99 6.87 -1.04 -12.18
C VAL A 99 5.68 -0.93 -13.13
N PHE A 100 5.05 -2.05 -13.51
CA PHE A 100 3.84 -2.00 -14.34
C PHE A 100 2.73 -1.18 -13.69
N LEU A 101 2.42 -1.43 -12.42
CA LEU A 101 1.35 -0.75 -11.70
C LEU A 101 1.66 0.74 -11.51
N ARG A 102 2.92 1.09 -11.17
CA ARG A 102 3.34 2.48 -11.05
C ARG A 102 3.24 3.22 -12.39
N VAL A 103 3.69 2.62 -13.50
CA VAL A 103 3.56 3.24 -14.84
C VAL A 103 2.08 3.35 -15.24
N LEU A 104 1.27 2.33 -14.98
CA LEU A 104 -0.16 2.34 -15.27
C LEU A 104 -0.89 3.46 -14.52
N ASN A 105 -0.67 3.58 -13.21
CA ASN A 105 -1.36 4.56 -12.38
C ASN A 105 -0.84 5.99 -12.58
N SER A 106 0.40 6.14 -13.02
CA SER A 106 0.97 7.45 -13.39
C SER A 106 0.62 7.88 -14.82
N THR A 107 -0.14 7.11 -15.60
CA THR A 107 -0.41 7.42 -17.02
C THR A 107 -1.87 7.79 -17.28
N SER A 108 -2.09 8.95 -17.90
CA SER A 108 -3.40 9.45 -18.29
C SER A 108 -3.41 10.02 -19.72
N PRO A 109 -4.40 9.69 -20.57
CA PRO A 109 -5.45 8.70 -20.36
C PRO A 109 -4.89 7.27 -20.34
N ARG A 110 -5.66 6.32 -19.80
CA ARG A 110 -5.29 4.89 -19.86
C ARG A 110 -5.22 4.44 -21.33
N PRO A 111 -4.20 3.67 -21.74
CA PRO A 111 -4.09 3.22 -23.12
C PRO A 111 -5.22 2.24 -23.49
N ARG A 112 -5.72 2.31 -24.72
CA ARG A 112 -6.90 1.55 -25.18
C ARG A 112 -6.74 0.02 -25.11
N PHE A 113 -5.51 -0.50 -25.15
CA PHE A 113 -5.26 -1.94 -25.05
C PHE A 113 -5.36 -2.46 -23.61
N LEU A 114 -5.45 -1.57 -22.61
CA LEU A 114 -5.74 -1.89 -21.21
C LEU A 114 -7.14 -1.35 -20.87
N PRO A 115 -8.20 -2.14 -21.15
CA PRO A 115 -9.55 -1.77 -20.74
C PRO A 115 -9.67 -1.71 -19.21
N GLU A 116 -10.81 -1.29 -18.66
CA GLU A 116 -10.97 -1.15 -17.21
C GLU A 116 -10.83 -2.48 -16.45
N ASP A 117 -11.21 -3.58 -17.09
CA ASP A 117 -11.26 -4.96 -16.60
C ASP A 117 -10.09 -5.82 -17.12
N TRP A 118 -8.96 -5.20 -17.47
CA TRP A 118 -7.77 -5.88 -18.02
C TRP A 118 -7.22 -7.00 -17.12
N CYS A 119 -7.43 -6.92 -15.80
CA CYS A 119 -6.94 -7.90 -14.85
C CYS A 119 -7.93 -9.05 -14.71
N THR A 120 -7.62 -10.18 -15.35
CA THR A 120 -8.44 -11.38 -15.25
C THR A 120 -8.33 -12.03 -13.86
N PRO A 121 -9.29 -12.88 -13.44
CA PRO A 121 -9.19 -13.60 -12.16
C PRO A 121 -7.92 -14.47 -12.04
N ILE A 122 -7.46 -15.07 -13.14
CA ILE A 122 -6.22 -15.86 -13.17
C ILE A 122 -5.00 -14.95 -12.92
N MET A 123 -4.97 -13.77 -13.55
CA MET A 123 -3.92 -12.78 -13.30
C MET A 123 -3.93 -12.30 -11.85
N ALA A 124 -5.11 -11.99 -11.30
CA ALA A 124 -5.25 -11.58 -9.91
C ALA A 124 -4.68 -12.63 -8.94
N ALA A 125 -5.05 -13.91 -9.12
CA ALA A 125 -4.51 -15.00 -8.30
C ALA A 125 -2.98 -15.13 -8.43
N ASN A 126 -2.43 -14.99 -9.64
CA ASN A 126 -0.98 -15.00 -9.86
C ASN A 126 -0.28 -13.82 -9.20
N PHE A 127 -0.84 -12.62 -9.27
CA PHE A 127 -0.26 -11.43 -8.65
C PHE A 127 -0.21 -11.55 -7.14
N VAL A 128 -1.29 -12.03 -6.52
CA VAL A 128 -1.35 -12.31 -5.08
C VAL A 128 -0.30 -13.36 -4.71
N ARG A 129 -0.20 -14.46 -5.47
CA ARG A 129 0.82 -15.48 -5.23
C ARG A 129 2.24 -14.90 -5.25
N ILE A 130 2.57 -14.06 -6.23
CA ILE A 130 3.88 -13.42 -6.35
C ILE A 130 4.18 -12.48 -5.18
N ALA A 131 3.20 -11.65 -4.78
CA ALA A 131 3.37 -10.69 -3.71
C ALA A 131 3.56 -11.34 -2.34
N PHE A 132 2.87 -12.45 -2.06
CA PHE A 132 2.94 -13.17 -0.78
C PHE A 132 3.94 -14.33 -0.76
N GLN A 133 4.69 -14.56 -1.84
CA GLN A 133 5.67 -15.63 -1.91
C GLN A 133 6.80 -15.41 -0.89
N ASP A 134 7.26 -16.49 -0.25
CA ASP A 134 8.43 -16.52 0.66
C ASP A 134 8.37 -15.51 1.82
N GLU A 135 7.17 -15.08 2.22
CA GLU A 135 6.95 -14.07 3.29
C GLU A 135 7.72 -12.76 3.08
N ALA A 136 8.11 -12.45 1.83
CA ALA A 136 8.98 -11.32 1.53
C ALA A 136 8.36 -9.94 1.87
N TRP A 137 7.03 -9.88 1.96
CA TRP A 137 6.32 -8.67 2.34
C TRP A 137 6.51 -8.29 3.82
N THR A 138 6.85 -9.25 4.69
CA THR A 138 7.30 -9.02 6.07
C THR A 138 8.81 -9.03 6.22
N SER A 139 9.58 -9.27 5.15
CA SER A 139 11.04 -9.25 5.22
C SER A 139 11.57 -7.81 5.29
N ARG A 140 12.55 -7.59 6.18
CA ARG A 140 13.33 -6.35 6.25
C ARG A 140 14.43 -6.31 5.20
N ASP A 141 14.93 -7.48 4.80
CA ASP A 141 16.20 -7.64 4.08
C ASP A 141 16.01 -7.85 2.58
N GLU A 142 14.89 -7.42 1.98
CA GLU A 142 14.79 -7.46 0.53
C GLU A 142 15.76 -6.40 -0.05
N PRO A 143 16.86 -6.79 -0.73
CA PRO A 143 17.88 -5.83 -1.10
C PRO A 143 17.36 -4.95 -2.23
N LEU A 144 16.98 -3.71 -1.88
CA LEU A 144 16.84 -2.63 -2.84
C LEU A 144 18.17 -1.86 -2.87
N HIS A 145 18.98 -2.12 -3.89
CA HIS A 145 20.16 -1.32 -4.17
C HIS A 145 19.77 0.03 -4.75
N SER A 146 19.34 0.96 -3.91
CA SER A 146 19.44 2.40 -4.20
C SER A 146 20.70 2.95 -3.52
N ARG A 147 21.76 3.00 -4.33
CA ARG A 147 22.84 3.99 -4.35
C ARG A 147 22.88 4.95 -3.14
N ASP A 148 23.86 4.74 -2.26
CA ASP A 148 24.55 5.69 -1.35
C ASP A 148 23.75 6.68 -0.49
N ASP A 149 22.42 6.70 -0.52
CA ASP A 149 21.62 7.51 0.39
C ASP A 149 21.05 6.64 1.51
N ALA A 150 21.64 6.78 2.70
CA ALA A 150 21.21 6.15 3.94
C ALA A 150 19.87 6.73 4.46
N THR A 151 18.89 6.96 3.57
CA THR A 151 17.53 7.29 3.94
C THR A 151 16.74 6.02 4.20
N PHE A 152 16.51 5.76 5.48
CA PHE A 152 15.87 4.62 6.15
C PHE A 152 14.43 4.24 5.71
N ASP A 153 14.00 4.45 4.46
CA ASP A 153 12.58 4.37 4.07
C ASP A 153 12.26 3.59 2.78
N HIS A 154 13.09 2.63 2.38
CA HIS A 154 12.78 1.76 1.22
C HIS A 154 12.03 0.49 1.64
N PHE A 155 10.82 0.33 1.10
CA PHE A 155 9.98 -0.86 1.30
C PHE A 155 10.35 -1.97 0.32
N SER A 156 10.15 -3.23 0.72
CA SER A 156 10.25 -4.35 -0.21
C SER A 156 9.20 -4.22 -1.32
N ALA A 157 9.53 -4.69 -2.53
CA ALA A 157 8.58 -4.69 -3.64
C ALA A 157 7.34 -5.52 -3.29
N ALA A 158 7.53 -6.58 -2.51
CA ALA A 158 6.44 -7.38 -1.95
C ALA A 158 5.50 -6.56 -1.06
N ALA A 159 6.04 -5.81 -0.08
CA ALA A 159 5.22 -5.00 0.83
C ALA A 159 4.43 -3.92 0.09
N GLU A 160 5.04 -3.31 -0.93
CA GLU A 160 4.36 -2.34 -1.77
C GLU A 160 3.21 -2.94 -2.56
N LEU A 161 3.44 -4.09 -3.19
CA LEU A 161 2.40 -4.81 -3.91
C LEU A 161 1.25 -5.21 -3.00
N VAL A 162 1.53 -5.74 -1.80
CA VAL A 162 0.50 -6.10 -0.82
C VAL A 162 -0.33 -4.88 -0.43
N HIS A 163 0.33 -3.78 -0.06
CA HIS A 163 -0.36 -2.53 0.27
C HIS A 163 -1.24 -2.04 -0.89
N TYR A 164 -0.73 -2.11 -2.12
CA TYR A 164 -1.49 -1.72 -3.30
C TYR A 164 -2.69 -2.65 -3.55
N PHE A 165 -2.50 -3.97 -3.47
CA PHE A 165 -3.55 -4.95 -3.74
C PHE A 165 -4.68 -4.95 -2.71
N LEU A 166 -4.39 -4.60 -1.47
CA LEU A 166 -5.41 -4.36 -0.44
C LEU A 166 -6.35 -3.20 -0.78
N ARG A 167 -5.95 -2.36 -1.74
CA ARG A 167 -6.74 -1.23 -2.23
C ARG A 167 -7.16 -1.40 -3.68
N PHE A 168 -6.66 -2.39 -4.42
CA PHE A 168 -6.90 -2.51 -5.85
C PHE A 168 -8.04 -3.51 -6.16
N PRO A 169 -9.23 -3.05 -6.57
CA PRO A 169 -10.43 -3.87 -6.63
C PRO A 169 -10.30 -5.16 -7.45
N PRO A 170 -9.60 -5.18 -8.61
CA PRO A 170 -9.45 -6.40 -9.38
C PRO A 170 -8.68 -7.53 -8.68
N VAL A 171 -7.95 -7.22 -7.60
CA VAL A 171 -7.10 -8.18 -6.86
C VAL A 171 -7.45 -8.21 -5.37
N MET A 172 -8.32 -7.31 -4.91
CA MET A 172 -8.64 -7.12 -3.50
C MET A 172 -9.23 -8.38 -2.87
N ASN A 173 -10.20 -9.04 -3.50
CA ASN A 173 -10.84 -10.24 -2.94
C ASN A 173 -9.84 -11.39 -2.73
N GLU A 174 -9.01 -11.67 -3.73
CA GLU A 174 -7.97 -12.69 -3.69
C GLU A 174 -6.90 -12.34 -2.64
N THR A 175 -6.57 -11.05 -2.51
CA THR A 175 -5.61 -10.55 -1.51
C THR A 175 -6.11 -10.77 -0.10
N PHE A 176 -7.35 -10.37 0.20
CA PHE A 176 -7.96 -10.56 1.52
C PHE A 176 -8.12 -12.05 1.84
N SER A 177 -8.59 -12.84 0.88
CA SER A 177 -8.69 -14.29 1.02
C SER A 177 -7.33 -14.93 1.34
N ARG A 178 -6.26 -14.50 0.64
CA ARG A 178 -4.90 -14.97 0.92
C ARG A 178 -4.40 -14.50 2.28
N PHE A 179 -4.73 -13.29 2.70
CA PHE A 179 -4.35 -12.73 3.99
C PHE A 179 -4.90 -13.57 5.15
N VAL A 180 -6.17 -13.96 5.05
CA VAL A 180 -6.84 -14.80 6.05
C VAL A 180 -6.37 -16.25 5.97
N SER A 181 -6.44 -16.88 4.79
CA SER A 181 -6.08 -18.30 4.63
C SER A 181 -4.61 -18.58 4.88
N GLY A 182 -3.73 -17.61 4.61
CA GLY A 182 -2.31 -17.67 4.91
C GLY A 182 -1.96 -17.35 6.36
N ARG A 183 -2.93 -16.97 7.19
CA ARG A 183 -2.74 -16.56 8.59
C ARG A 183 -1.64 -15.50 8.74
N LEU A 184 -1.69 -14.47 7.89
CA LEU A 184 -0.58 -13.54 7.70
C LEU A 184 -0.29 -12.59 8.88
N LEU A 185 -1.13 -12.58 9.92
CA LEU A 185 -0.84 -11.89 11.18
C LEU A 185 -0.03 -12.76 12.15
N ASP A 186 0.00 -14.08 11.96
CA ASP A 186 0.66 -15.01 12.88
C ASP A 186 2.19 -14.80 12.94
N PRO A 187 2.91 -14.57 11.82
CA PRO A 187 4.34 -14.24 11.85
C PRO A 187 4.62 -12.89 12.51
N ILE A 188 3.75 -11.88 12.29
CA ILE A 188 3.89 -10.54 12.89
C ILE A 188 3.80 -10.62 14.41
N ALA A 189 2.92 -11.48 14.93
CA ALA A 189 2.73 -11.66 16.36
C ALA A 189 3.98 -12.18 17.09
N ASN A 190 4.96 -12.72 16.36
CA ASN A 190 6.20 -13.25 16.91
C ASN A 190 7.39 -12.28 16.75
N LEU A 191 7.19 -11.12 16.11
CA LEU A 191 8.23 -10.11 15.97
C LEU A 191 8.57 -9.48 17.33
N ARG A 192 9.80 -8.98 17.48
CA ARG A 192 10.23 -8.25 18.69
C ARG A 192 10.19 -6.74 18.46
N GLY A 193 10.27 -5.96 19.52
CA GLY A 193 10.00 -4.52 19.53
C GLY A 193 10.90 -3.70 18.61
N GLY A 194 12.18 -4.07 18.51
CA GLY A 194 13.08 -3.50 17.50
C GLY A 194 12.57 -3.76 16.08
N ASP A 195 12.24 -5.01 15.76
CA ASP A 195 11.75 -5.40 14.44
C ASP A 195 10.43 -4.70 14.10
N LEU A 196 9.50 -4.61 15.05
CA LEU A 196 8.23 -3.90 14.88
C LEU A 196 8.40 -2.40 14.61
N TYR A 197 9.33 -1.76 15.30
CA TYR A 197 9.56 -0.32 15.17
C TYR A 197 10.20 0.04 13.83
N PHE A 198 11.16 -0.77 13.37
CA PHE A 198 11.85 -0.52 12.11
C PHE A 198 11.05 -0.95 10.88
N HIS A 199 10.02 -1.79 11.05
CA HIS A 199 9.22 -2.30 9.93
C HIS A 199 8.04 -1.39 9.57
N ARG A 200 8.35 -0.20 9.03
CA ARG A 200 7.36 0.81 8.66
C ARG A 200 6.32 0.32 7.64
N ALA A 201 6.67 -0.65 6.81
CA ALA A 201 5.77 -1.23 5.82
C ALA A 201 4.54 -1.88 6.48
N LEU A 202 4.73 -2.52 7.63
CA LEU A 202 3.67 -3.26 8.33
C LEU A 202 2.51 -2.35 8.73
N SER A 203 2.75 -1.19 9.34
CA SER A 203 1.63 -0.31 9.74
C SER A 203 0.83 0.18 8.53
N MET A 204 1.49 0.45 7.40
CA MET A 204 0.79 0.88 6.18
C MET A 204 -0.01 -0.26 5.56
N VAL A 205 0.55 -1.47 5.52
CA VAL A 205 -0.18 -2.66 5.05
C VAL A 205 -1.39 -2.93 5.95
N LEU A 206 -1.23 -2.85 7.28
CA LEU A 206 -2.34 -3.04 8.22
C LEU A 206 -3.39 -1.92 8.11
N ASP A 207 -2.97 -0.66 7.95
CA ASP A 207 -3.89 0.45 7.68
C ASP A 207 -4.66 0.23 6.37
N ALA A 208 -3.98 -0.22 5.31
CA ALA A 208 -4.61 -0.57 4.04
C ALA A 208 -5.59 -1.75 4.19
N PHE A 209 -5.25 -2.77 4.97
CA PHE A 209 -6.12 -3.90 5.25
C PHE A 209 -7.39 -3.45 5.99
N ILE A 210 -7.24 -2.65 7.05
CA ILE A 210 -8.38 -2.13 7.82
C ILE A 210 -9.24 -1.19 6.96
N ALA A 211 -8.62 -0.29 6.19
CA ALA A 211 -9.35 0.58 5.27
C ALA A 211 -10.11 -0.22 4.21
N GLY A 212 -9.49 -1.27 3.66
CA GLY A 212 -10.10 -2.11 2.63
C GLY A 212 -11.33 -2.88 3.12
N LEU A 213 -11.48 -3.13 4.42
CA LEU A 213 -12.69 -3.72 5.00
C LEU A 213 -13.94 -2.83 4.85
N GLU A 214 -13.77 -1.52 4.61
CA GLU A 214 -14.87 -0.60 4.33
C GLU A 214 -15.28 -0.59 2.85
N SER A 215 -14.56 -1.34 1.99
CA SER A 215 -14.81 -1.42 0.55
C SER A 215 -16.10 -2.16 0.22
N ASP A 216 -16.91 -1.58 -0.67
CA ASP A 216 -18.12 -2.19 -1.22
C ASP A 216 -17.82 -3.27 -2.28
N VAL A 217 -16.55 -3.42 -2.70
CA VAL A 217 -16.12 -4.40 -3.70
C VAL A 217 -15.73 -5.76 -3.09
N LEU A 218 -15.54 -5.82 -1.77
CA LEU A 218 -15.27 -7.09 -1.09
C LEU A 218 -16.51 -7.99 -1.14
N LYS A 219 -16.29 -9.26 -1.51
CA LYS A 219 -17.31 -10.30 -1.43
C LYS A 219 -17.74 -10.44 0.04
N PRO A 220 -19.05 -10.59 0.32
CA PRO A 220 -19.55 -10.70 1.69
C PRO A 220 -18.84 -11.80 2.50
N GLU A 221 -18.56 -12.95 1.89
CA GLU A 221 -17.84 -14.05 2.53
C GLU A 221 -16.40 -13.67 2.92
N THR A 222 -15.67 -13.04 2.01
CA THR A 222 -14.31 -12.57 2.24
C THR A 222 -14.26 -11.51 3.32
N PHE A 223 -15.23 -10.58 3.34
CA PHE A 223 -15.38 -9.60 4.41
C PHE A 223 -15.61 -10.27 5.77
N GLN A 224 -16.58 -11.20 5.86
CA GLN A 224 -16.88 -11.89 7.12
C GLN A 224 -15.69 -12.71 7.64
N GLN A 225 -15.00 -13.45 6.76
CA GLN A 225 -13.80 -14.21 7.12
C GLN A 225 -12.67 -13.28 7.61
N SER A 226 -12.48 -12.14 6.95
CA SER A 226 -11.46 -11.17 7.33
C SER A 226 -11.75 -10.50 8.66
N ILE A 227 -13.01 -10.17 8.92
CA ILE A 227 -13.45 -9.64 10.23
C ILE A 227 -13.28 -10.70 11.32
N ALA A 228 -13.71 -11.93 11.09
CA ALA A 228 -13.56 -13.02 12.06
C ALA A 228 -12.09 -13.25 12.41
N TYR A 229 -11.21 -13.29 11.41
CA TYR A 229 -9.77 -13.45 11.59
C TYR A 229 -9.15 -12.26 12.33
N LEU A 230 -9.47 -11.03 11.95
CA LEU A 230 -8.96 -9.81 12.56
C LEU A 230 -9.32 -9.70 14.05
N PHE A 231 -10.53 -10.14 14.42
CA PHE A 231 -11.03 -10.09 15.79
C PHE A 231 -10.74 -11.35 16.63
N GLU A 232 -9.93 -12.29 16.13
CA GLU A 232 -9.31 -13.28 17.02
C GLU A 232 -8.45 -12.54 18.07
N PRO A 233 -8.49 -12.91 19.36
CA PRO A 233 -7.84 -12.12 20.43
C PRO A 233 -6.34 -11.88 20.20
N LYS A 234 -5.63 -12.87 19.66
CA LYS A 234 -4.21 -12.74 19.30
C LYS A 234 -4.00 -11.72 18.19
N ASN A 235 -4.80 -11.79 17.13
CA ASN A 235 -4.66 -10.94 15.94
C ASN A 235 -5.03 -9.49 16.23
N LEU A 236 -6.11 -9.27 16.98
CA LEU A 236 -6.54 -7.94 17.40
C LEU A 236 -5.44 -7.25 18.21
N PHE A 237 -4.85 -7.98 19.16
CA PHE A 237 -3.71 -7.50 19.94
C PHE A 237 -2.51 -7.16 19.04
N THR A 238 -2.08 -8.07 18.16
CA THR A 238 -0.97 -7.85 17.23
C THR A 238 -1.15 -6.61 16.37
N VAL A 239 -2.35 -6.42 15.81
CA VAL A 239 -2.66 -5.27 14.96
C VAL A 239 -2.62 -3.96 15.77
N CYS A 240 -3.25 -3.93 16.95
CA CYS A 240 -3.22 -2.75 17.82
C CYS A 240 -1.80 -2.40 18.24
N ALA A 241 -1.02 -3.40 18.65
CA ALA A 241 0.38 -3.29 19.01
C ALA A 241 1.22 -2.61 17.92
N VAL A 242 1.17 -3.12 16.68
CA VAL A 242 1.93 -2.57 15.55
C VAL A 242 1.53 -1.12 15.26
N LEU A 243 0.23 -0.82 15.24
CA LEU A 243 -0.27 0.51 14.93
C LEU A 243 0.07 1.55 16.02
N LEU A 244 0.00 1.15 17.29
CA LEU A 244 0.36 2.01 18.43
C LEU A 244 1.86 2.27 18.50
N MET A 245 2.68 1.23 18.29
CA MET A 245 4.15 1.33 18.29
C MET A 245 4.66 2.33 17.25
N GLN A 246 4.12 2.25 16.04
CA GLN A 246 4.59 3.11 14.97
C GLN A 246 3.97 4.51 15.06
N ASN A 247 2.85 4.69 15.76
CA ASN A 247 2.12 5.96 15.94
C ASN A 247 1.85 6.72 14.62
N LYS A 248 1.81 6.00 13.51
CA LYS A 248 1.66 6.57 12.15
C LYS A 248 0.25 6.47 11.58
N ALA A 249 -0.60 5.64 12.19
CA ALA A 249 -1.93 5.33 11.68
C ALA A 249 -3.03 5.39 12.77
N PRO A 250 -3.21 6.54 13.47
CA PRO A 250 -4.28 6.69 14.46
C PRO A 250 -5.68 6.52 13.85
N SER A 251 -5.84 6.85 12.56
CA SER A 251 -7.07 6.57 11.81
C SER A 251 -7.37 5.09 11.66
N ALA A 252 -6.35 4.24 11.52
CA ALA A 252 -6.53 2.79 11.41
C ALA A 252 -7.06 2.20 12.72
N LEU A 253 -6.51 2.63 13.86
CA LEU A 253 -6.99 2.23 15.20
C LEU A 253 -8.44 2.66 15.41
N ARG A 254 -8.78 3.90 15.02
CA ARG A 254 -10.17 4.38 15.08
C ARG A 254 -11.10 3.52 14.21
N ARG A 255 -10.73 3.28 12.95
CA ARG A 255 -11.52 2.43 12.02
C ARG A 255 -11.70 1.02 12.58
N LEU A 256 -10.62 0.42 13.08
CA LEU A 256 -10.64 -0.91 13.70
C LEU A 256 -11.64 -1.01 14.86
N ALA A 257 -11.61 -0.04 15.77
CA ALA A 257 -12.56 0.04 16.89
C ALA A 257 -14.01 0.17 16.41
N LEU A 258 -14.25 1.00 15.39
CA LEU A 258 -15.58 1.22 14.82
C LEU A 258 -16.13 0.03 14.02
N LEU A 259 -15.29 -0.89 13.54
CA LEU A 259 -15.75 -2.08 12.81
C LEU A 259 -16.62 -3.01 13.67
N ARG A 260 -16.23 -3.21 14.94
CA ARG A 260 -16.98 -4.02 15.92
C ARG A 260 -16.82 -3.45 17.35
N PRO A 261 -17.52 -2.36 17.70
CA PRO A 261 -17.37 -1.72 19.01
C PRO A 261 -17.67 -2.67 20.18
N ASP A 262 -18.69 -3.52 20.02
CA ASP A 262 -19.17 -4.43 21.08
C ASP A 262 -18.46 -5.80 21.10
N ASN A 263 -17.35 -5.96 20.37
CA ASN A 263 -16.68 -7.26 20.31
C ASN A 263 -16.02 -7.61 21.65
N PRO A 264 -16.29 -8.80 22.24
CA PRO A 264 -15.69 -9.19 23.51
C PRO A 264 -14.15 -9.30 23.47
N ALA A 265 -13.55 -9.48 22.29
CA ALA A 265 -12.09 -9.54 22.12
C ALA A 265 -11.38 -8.24 22.56
N TRP A 266 -12.09 -7.10 22.57
CA TRP A 266 -11.53 -5.82 23.04
C TRP A 266 -11.05 -5.91 24.47
N ARG A 267 -11.80 -6.55 25.37
CA ARG A 267 -11.43 -6.65 26.79
C ARG A 267 -10.08 -7.32 26.99
N GLU A 268 -9.84 -8.43 26.28
CA GLU A 268 -8.56 -9.14 26.37
C GLU A 268 -7.43 -8.35 25.69
N CYS A 269 -7.71 -7.75 24.53
CA CYS A 269 -6.75 -6.93 23.80
C CYS A 269 -6.27 -5.74 24.65
N LEU A 270 -7.19 -4.96 25.23
CA LEU A 270 -6.86 -3.78 26.03
C LEU A 270 -6.02 -4.16 27.27
N LYS A 271 -6.37 -5.26 27.95
CA LYS A 271 -5.58 -5.78 29.09
C LYS A 271 -4.16 -6.18 28.68
N LYS A 272 -3.99 -6.74 27.48
CA LYS A 272 -2.67 -7.11 26.95
C LYS A 272 -1.86 -5.89 26.48
N LEU A 273 -2.51 -4.80 26.07
CA LEU A 273 -1.81 -3.56 25.69
C LEU A 273 -1.09 -2.90 26.88
N ASP A 274 -1.57 -3.09 28.11
CA ASP A 274 -0.87 -2.59 29.31
C ASP A 274 0.47 -3.29 29.54
N THR A 275 0.59 -4.55 29.13
CA THR A 275 1.81 -5.36 29.28
C THR A 275 2.62 -5.46 27.99
N PHE A 276 2.15 -4.83 26.92
CA PHE A 276 2.74 -4.85 25.58
C PHE A 276 4.23 -4.45 25.56
N PRO A 277 4.69 -3.39 26.26
CA PRO A 277 6.11 -3.01 26.22
C PRO A 277 7.04 -4.12 26.71
N ALA A 278 6.58 -4.93 27.66
CA ALA A 278 7.31 -6.10 28.15
C ALA A 278 7.24 -7.29 27.17
N HIS A 279 6.11 -7.49 26.50
CA HIS A 279 5.92 -8.58 25.53
C HIS A 279 6.83 -8.44 24.30
N PHE A 280 7.11 -7.20 23.89
CA PHE A 280 7.93 -6.91 22.72
C PHE A 280 9.33 -6.38 23.08
N GLU A 281 9.77 -6.42 24.34
CA GLU A 281 11.13 -5.97 24.72
C GLU A 281 11.44 -4.52 24.26
N VAL A 282 10.49 -3.59 24.38
CA VAL A 282 10.63 -2.20 23.88
C VAL A 282 11.31 -1.32 24.93
N GLU A 283 12.56 -0.91 24.70
CA GLU A 283 13.35 -0.08 25.63
C GLU A 283 13.15 1.45 25.47
N TYR A 284 12.52 1.95 24.39
CA TYR A 284 12.49 3.39 24.06
C TYR A 284 11.13 4.09 24.28
N SER A 285 11.19 5.30 24.86
CA SER A 285 10.13 6.33 24.96
C SER A 285 8.77 5.84 25.53
N SER A 286 8.79 5.35 26.78
CA SER A 286 7.59 4.87 27.48
C SER A 286 6.44 5.89 27.52
N THR A 287 6.72 7.19 27.71
CA THR A 287 5.67 8.18 27.99
C THR A 287 4.73 8.44 26.80
N ARG A 288 5.24 8.57 25.57
CA ARG A 288 4.41 8.82 24.38
C ARG A 288 3.57 7.61 23.99
N LEU A 289 4.16 6.41 24.10
CA LEU A 289 3.46 5.16 23.82
C LEU A 289 2.39 4.89 24.89
N SER A 290 2.71 5.08 26.17
CA SER A 290 1.74 4.96 27.27
C SER A 290 0.56 5.93 27.10
N HIS A 291 0.81 7.18 26.69
CA HIS A 291 -0.29 8.12 26.39
C HIS A 291 -1.13 7.65 25.19
N ALA A 292 -0.52 7.07 24.16
CA ALA A 292 -1.25 6.54 23.00
C ALA A 292 -2.12 5.33 23.33
N ILE A 293 -1.61 4.44 24.17
CA ILE A 293 -2.34 3.29 24.69
C ILE A 293 -3.53 3.78 25.54
N TRP A 294 -3.28 4.70 26.47
CA TRP A 294 -4.31 5.25 27.35
C TRP A 294 -5.42 6.00 26.59
N ASP A 295 -5.05 6.84 25.61
CA ASP A 295 -6.02 7.53 24.73
C ASP A 295 -6.91 6.51 24.00
N PHE A 296 -6.31 5.41 23.54
CA PHE A 296 -7.01 4.39 22.76
C PHE A 296 -7.91 3.52 23.62
N GLN A 297 -7.44 3.11 24.79
CA GLN A 297 -8.24 2.41 25.80
C GLN A 297 -9.48 3.22 26.17
N THR A 298 -9.28 4.49 26.54
CA THR A 298 -10.38 5.40 26.90
C THR A 298 -11.41 5.51 25.77
N PHE A 299 -10.95 5.59 24.51
CA PHE A 299 -11.83 5.62 23.35
C PHE A 299 -12.65 4.33 23.17
N VAL A 300 -12.01 3.16 23.28
CA VAL A 300 -12.69 1.87 23.11
C VAL A 300 -13.64 1.60 24.27
N GLU A 301 -13.22 1.83 25.52
CA GLU A 301 -14.03 1.64 26.73
C GLU A 301 -15.21 2.63 26.80
N GLY A 302 -15.02 3.84 26.27
CA GLY A 302 -16.09 4.82 26.06
C GLY A 302 -17.09 4.46 24.95
N GLY A 303 -17.09 3.21 24.47
CA GLY A 303 -18.00 2.72 23.44
C GLY A 303 -17.68 3.24 22.04
N CYS A 304 -16.42 3.60 21.77
CA CYS A 304 -15.99 4.23 20.52
C CYS A 304 -16.70 5.56 20.22
N VAL A 305 -17.23 6.22 21.26
CA VAL A 305 -17.92 7.52 21.15
C VAL A 305 -16.91 8.63 21.40
N GLY A 306 -16.81 9.57 20.47
CA GLY A 306 -16.00 10.78 20.61
C GLY A 306 -14.76 10.85 19.70
N VAL A 307 -13.86 11.74 20.08
CA VAL A 307 -12.72 12.17 19.26
C VAL A 307 -11.46 11.40 19.69
N TYR A 308 -11.11 10.34 18.95
CA TYR A 308 -9.80 9.70 19.08
C TYR A 308 -8.79 10.42 18.19
N ARG A 309 -7.90 11.22 18.82
CA ARG A 309 -6.76 11.89 18.16
C ARG A 309 -7.08 12.63 16.84
N ILE A 310 -8.25 13.27 16.72
CA ILE A 310 -8.65 14.04 15.51
C ILE A 310 -7.98 15.42 15.41
N ASN A 311 -7.24 15.88 16.43
CA ASN A 311 -6.54 17.18 16.40
C ASN A 311 -5.25 17.19 15.54
N MET A 312 -5.15 16.34 14.52
CA MET A 312 -4.25 16.52 13.39
C MET A 312 -5.05 17.20 12.26
N PRO A 313 -4.61 18.33 11.69
CA PRO A 313 -5.36 19.03 10.66
C PRO A 313 -5.51 18.11 9.44
N GLY A 314 -6.73 17.61 9.20
CA GLY A 314 -7.03 16.73 8.06
C GLY A 314 -8.21 15.78 8.23
N CYS A 315 -8.67 15.49 9.46
CA CYS A 315 -9.77 14.55 9.68
C CYS A 315 -11.09 15.24 10.06
N GLN A 316 -11.70 15.95 9.11
CA GLN A 316 -13.15 16.17 9.15
C GLN A 316 -13.81 15.20 8.17
N THR A 317 -14.57 14.24 8.68
CA THR A 317 -15.54 13.51 7.88
C THR A 317 -16.76 14.41 7.66
N PRO A 318 -17.35 14.46 6.45
CA PRO A 318 -18.61 15.15 6.25
C PRO A 318 -19.70 14.42 7.02
N ARG A 319 -20.41 15.12 7.91
CA ARG A 319 -21.70 14.67 8.45
C ARG A 319 -22.62 14.34 7.28
N ARG A 320 -23.11 13.09 7.20
CA ARG A 320 -24.32 12.79 6.44
C ARG A 320 -25.50 13.17 7.32
N ASP A 321 -26.05 14.35 7.07
CA ASP A 321 -27.39 14.67 7.52
C ASP A 321 -28.37 13.89 6.64
N HIS A 322 -29.12 12.99 7.27
CA HIS A 322 -30.29 12.38 6.66
C HIS A 322 -31.45 13.37 6.77
N ASP A 323 -31.74 14.09 5.69
CA ASP A 323 -33.11 14.53 5.45
C ASP A 323 -33.41 14.83 3.98
N GLY A 324 -34.64 14.48 3.56
CA GLY A 324 -35.36 15.12 2.44
C GLY A 324 -34.91 14.87 0.99
N SER A 325 -35.57 13.91 0.34
CA SER A 325 -35.91 13.80 -1.10
C SER A 325 -35.20 14.71 -2.13
N TYR A 326 -34.53 14.12 -3.13
CA TYR A 326 -34.68 14.44 -4.57
C TYR A 326 -34.01 13.35 -5.41
N ARG A 327 -34.75 12.73 -6.34
CA ARG A 327 -34.18 11.92 -7.44
C ARG A 327 -33.54 12.88 -8.44
N PRO A 328 -32.37 12.52 -8.99
CA PRO A 328 -32.28 12.55 -10.44
C PRO A 328 -31.69 11.26 -11.01
N GLU A 329 -32.32 10.80 -12.07
CA GLU A 329 -31.80 9.80 -13.00
C GLU A 329 -30.46 10.27 -13.60
N ASN A 330 -29.64 9.27 -13.98
CA ASN A 330 -28.28 9.34 -14.55
C ASN A 330 -27.13 9.15 -13.55
N THR A 331 -27.00 7.92 -13.07
CA THR A 331 -25.80 7.41 -12.39
C THR A 331 -24.61 7.43 -13.36
N PRO A 332 -23.52 8.17 -13.08
CA PRO A 332 -22.30 8.07 -13.86
C PRO A 332 -21.64 6.69 -13.65
N PRO A 333 -20.87 6.17 -14.62
CA PRO A 333 -20.26 4.85 -14.52
C PRO A 333 -19.37 4.74 -13.28
N ARG A 334 -19.52 3.62 -12.55
CA ARG A 334 -18.92 3.31 -11.23
C ARG A 334 -17.40 3.51 -11.17
N THR A 335 -16.69 3.53 -12.29
CA THR A 335 -15.22 3.70 -12.40
C THR A 335 -14.73 5.15 -12.31
N LYS A 336 -15.55 6.17 -12.62
CA LYS A 336 -15.20 7.57 -12.29
C LYS A 336 -15.21 7.83 -10.79
N LEU A 337 -15.91 7.00 -10.02
CA LEU A 337 -15.87 7.01 -8.57
C LEU A 337 -14.53 6.51 -8.06
N TRP A 338 -13.86 5.59 -8.78
CA TRP A 338 -12.62 4.97 -8.31
C TRP A 338 -11.39 5.88 -8.45
N LEU A 339 -11.22 6.55 -9.60
CA LEU A 339 -10.24 7.63 -9.75
C LEU A 339 -10.57 8.83 -8.85
N ARG A 340 -11.85 9.09 -8.57
CA ARG A 340 -12.25 10.12 -7.59
C ARG A 340 -12.02 9.71 -6.15
N LEU A 341 -12.21 8.46 -5.76
CA LEU A 341 -11.94 7.94 -4.41
C LEU A 341 -10.43 7.85 -4.20
N TRP A 342 -9.68 7.40 -5.20
CA TRP A 342 -8.22 7.47 -5.25
C TRP A 342 -7.74 8.92 -5.08
N ASN A 343 -8.27 9.87 -5.84
CA ASN A 343 -7.89 11.28 -5.70
C ASN A 343 -8.45 11.94 -4.42
N GLN A 344 -9.64 11.59 -3.92
CA GLN A 344 -10.24 12.18 -2.71
C GLN A 344 -9.59 11.70 -1.42
N PHE A 345 -9.11 10.44 -1.37
CA PHE A 345 -8.35 9.95 -0.22
C PHE A 345 -6.96 10.59 -0.13
N TRP A 346 -6.41 11.09 -1.23
CA TRP A 346 -5.07 11.69 -1.31
C TRP A 346 -5.07 13.23 -1.29
N LEU A 347 -6.03 13.90 -1.97
CA LEU A 347 -6.15 15.37 -2.03
C LEU A 347 -6.34 16.05 -0.66
N HIS A 348 -6.81 15.33 0.36
CA HIS A 348 -7.06 15.92 1.69
C HIS A 348 -5.83 15.95 2.61
N ARG A 349 -4.65 15.51 2.15
CA ARG A 349 -3.40 15.60 2.92
C ARG A 349 -2.47 16.75 2.47
N GLY A 350 -2.76 17.41 1.35
CA GLY A 350 -1.88 18.42 0.73
C GLY A 350 -2.31 19.88 0.84
N ARG A 351 -3.34 20.24 1.63
CA ARG A 351 -3.87 21.61 1.67
C ARG A 351 -3.85 22.24 3.06
N SER A 352 -2.66 22.38 3.62
CA SER A 352 -2.43 23.21 4.81
C SER A 352 -0.96 23.62 4.88
N THR A 353 -0.58 24.59 4.05
CA THR A 353 0.55 25.54 4.26
C THR A 353 0.65 26.46 3.04
N SER A 354 -0.25 27.45 2.92
CA SER A 354 -0.02 28.65 2.11
C SER A 354 -1.08 29.70 2.45
N ALA A 355 -1.15 30.12 3.71
CA ALA A 355 -1.92 31.28 4.11
C ALA A 355 -1.42 31.85 5.43
N GLU A 356 -0.11 32.16 5.53
CA GLU A 356 0.39 32.98 6.65
C GLU A 356 1.82 33.51 6.41
N VAL A 357 2.07 34.18 5.29
CA VAL A 357 3.18 35.15 5.20
C VAL A 357 2.76 36.28 4.24
N ALA A 358 1.90 37.18 4.71
CA ALA A 358 1.64 38.45 4.03
C ALA A 358 1.01 39.47 4.98
N MET A 359 1.61 39.74 6.13
CA MET A 359 1.46 41.04 6.81
C MET A 359 2.68 41.26 7.70
N PHE A 360 3.48 42.26 7.34
CA PHE A 360 4.36 43.10 8.16
C PHE A 360 5.55 43.56 7.31
N SER A 361 5.34 44.64 6.56
CA SER A 361 6.40 45.61 6.29
C SER A 361 5.73 46.96 6.03
N GLY A 362 5.56 47.71 7.11
CA GLY A 362 5.16 49.11 7.11
C GLY A 362 6.30 49.95 7.69
N ASN A 363 6.97 50.65 6.79
CA ASN A 363 7.59 51.98 6.91
C ASN A 363 8.64 52.27 8.00
N GLY A 364 9.82 52.67 7.51
CA GLY A 364 10.86 53.38 8.24
C GLY A 364 11.88 54.06 7.32
N GLN A 365 11.51 55.26 6.84
CA GLN A 365 12.33 56.43 6.50
C GLN A 365 13.41 56.39 5.40
N VAL A 366 13.21 57.25 4.38
CA VAL A 366 13.81 58.60 4.38
C VAL A 366 12.68 59.62 4.44
#